data_AF-A0A1Q6WQ07-F1
#
_entry.id   AF-A0A1Q6WQ07-F1
#
_cell.length_a   1.000
_cell.length_b   1.000
_cell.length_c   1.000
_cell.angle_alpha   90.00
_cell.angle_beta   90.00
_cell.angle_gamma   90.00
#
_symmetry.space_group_name_H-M   'P 1'
#
loop_
_entity.id
_entity.type
_entity.pdbx_description
1 polymer ?
#
loop_
_entity_poly.entity_id
_entity_poly.type
_entity_poly.pdbx_seq_one_letter_code
_entity_poly.pdbx_strand_id
1 'polypeptide(L)'
;MAVAFLSVYPAIRLSAQTIDTIIVVNRNVFNLADDAPGFLAHAANALHVTTRAGVIRRALLVNPGDRYDSARVAESERALRSLYVFSRVRMDTTRLDGRLALRVATTDGWSTKPQLGYSAAGGDVTWLAGLVEDNLLGTATSLIAVYNHTPDRNIFTLGYVSPHFFSRRVRLQALYSAKTDGKRGDWLVGVPFYETAARHALSIDGQAASERVLASGARCGSASPPASRPTRRAGTTCDSG
;
A
#
# COMPACT_ATOMS: atom_id res chain seq x y z
N MET A 1 -52.54 35.73 15.02
CA MET A 1 -51.41 35.63 14.07
C MET A 1 -50.12 35.79 14.86
N ALA A 2 -49.29 34.75 14.94
CA ALA A 2 -47.96 34.84 15.54
C ALA A 2 -46.95 34.48 14.45
N VAL A 3 -46.18 35.47 14.02
CA VAL A 3 -45.10 35.29 13.03
C VAL A 3 -43.85 34.88 13.81
N ALA A 4 -43.46 33.63 13.66
CA ALA A 4 -42.18 33.13 14.17
C ALA A 4 -41.06 33.56 13.22
N PHE A 5 -40.18 34.45 13.67
CA PHE A 5 -38.95 34.75 12.97
C PHE A 5 -37.95 33.60 13.21
N LEU A 6 -37.82 32.73 12.21
CA LEU A 6 -36.70 31.80 12.10
C LEU A 6 -35.43 32.61 11.80
N SER A 7 -34.63 32.86 12.84
CA SER A 7 -33.28 33.37 12.67
C SER A 7 -32.42 32.28 12.03
N VAL A 8 -32.19 32.41 10.72
CA VAL A 8 -31.25 31.58 9.97
C VAL A 8 -29.84 32.10 10.28
N TYR A 9 -29.13 31.43 11.19
CA TYR A 9 -27.71 31.64 11.35
C TYR A 9 -27.00 31.20 10.06
N PRO A 10 -26.13 32.04 9.47
CA PRO A 10 -25.39 31.61 8.30
C PRO A 10 -24.49 30.43 8.69
N ALA A 11 -24.66 29.30 8.00
CA ALA A 11 -23.71 28.21 8.08
C ALA A 11 -22.34 28.78 7.70
N ILE A 12 -21.45 28.94 8.68
CA ILE A 12 -20.09 29.44 8.45
C ILE A 12 -19.47 28.52 7.39
N ARG A 13 -19.21 29.06 6.20
CA ARG A 13 -18.62 28.28 5.13
C ARG A 13 -17.19 27.94 5.52
N LEU A 14 -16.94 26.68 5.87
CA LEU A 14 -15.60 26.17 6.18
C LEU A 14 -14.61 26.53 5.08
N SER A 15 -15.02 26.51 3.81
CA SER A 15 -14.20 26.80 2.64
C SER A 15 -13.55 28.20 2.61
N ALA A 16 -14.05 29.17 3.37
CA ALA A 16 -13.47 30.51 3.46
C ALA A 16 -12.43 30.65 4.59
N GLN A 17 -12.32 29.65 5.47
CA GLN A 17 -11.49 29.71 6.66
C GLN A 17 -10.12 29.08 6.42
N THR A 18 -9.13 29.62 7.11
CA THR A 18 -7.77 29.08 7.14
C THR A 18 -7.65 28.01 8.23
N ILE A 19 -7.01 26.89 7.90
CA ILE A 19 -6.67 25.85 8.87
C ILE A 19 -5.54 26.42 9.74
N ASP A 20 -5.81 26.66 11.02
CA ASP A 20 -4.80 27.19 11.93
C ASP A 20 -3.85 26.09 12.41
N THR A 21 -4.41 24.94 12.81
CA THR A 21 -3.63 23.83 13.40
C THR A 21 -4.12 22.47 12.91
N ILE A 22 -3.20 21.51 12.78
CA ILE A 22 -3.52 20.09 12.52
C ILE A 22 -3.17 19.25 13.76
N ILE A 23 -4.20 18.66 14.36
CA ILE A 23 -4.08 17.80 15.55
C ILE A 23 -4.06 16.35 15.09
N VAL A 24 -2.96 15.65 15.34
CA VAL A 24 -2.81 14.22 15.01
C VAL A 24 -2.99 13.39 16.27
N VAL A 25 -3.97 12.49 16.26
CA VAL A 25 -4.24 11.53 17.32
C VAL A 25 -4.09 10.14 16.73
N ASN A 26 -2.97 9.46 17.04
CA ASN A 26 -2.75 8.08 16.65
C ASN A 26 -2.99 7.13 17.83
N ARG A 27 -3.73 6.04 17.60
CA ARG A 27 -3.99 4.98 18.57
C ARG A 27 -3.31 3.69 18.13
N ASN A 28 -2.91 2.86 19.09
CA ASN A 28 -2.35 1.53 18.85
C ASN A 28 -3.43 0.56 18.32
N VAL A 29 -3.04 -0.67 18.00
CA VAL A 29 -3.87 -1.70 17.35
C VAL A 29 -5.11 -2.03 18.15
N PHE A 30 -4.99 -2.22 19.47
CA PHE A 30 -6.11 -2.55 20.35
C PHE A 30 -6.41 -1.42 21.32
N ASN A 31 -7.70 -1.13 21.53
CA ASN A 31 -8.15 -0.29 22.62
C ASN A 31 -8.26 -1.13 23.91
N LEU A 32 -7.34 -0.92 24.85
CA LEU A 32 -7.27 -1.69 26.11
C LEU A 32 -8.51 -1.52 27.01
N ALA A 33 -9.39 -0.54 26.73
CA ALA A 33 -10.66 -0.38 27.43
C ALA A 33 -11.76 -1.32 26.92
N ASP A 34 -11.71 -1.74 25.66
CA ASP A 34 -12.85 -2.36 24.97
C ASP A 34 -12.50 -3.67 24.20
N ASP A 35 -11.22 -3.95 23.92
CA ASP A 35 -10.81 -5.00 22.98
C ASP A 35 -9.98 -6.14 23.63
N ALA A 36 -10.48 -7.39 23.48
CA ALA A 36 -9.82 -8.68 23.76
C ALA A 36 -9.41 -8.96 25.23
N PRO A 37 -9.02 -10.21 25.60
CA PRO A 37 -8.45 -10.49 26.92
C PRO A 37 -7.18 -9.64 27.10
N GLY A 38 -7.13 -8.87 28.20
CA GLY A 38 -6.12 -7.81 28.38
C GLY A 38 -4.68 -8.27 28.09
N PHE A 39 -4.29 -9.48 28.49
CA PHE A 39 -2.92 -9.97 28.31
C PHE A 39 -2.49 -10.11 26.83
N LEU A 40 -3.37 -10.57 25.94
CA LEU A 40 -3.06 -10.68 24.50
C LEU A 40 -2.99 -9.30 23.85
N ALA A 41 -3.93 -8.41 24.21
CA ALA A 41 -3.94 -7.04 23.73
C ALA A 41 -2.70 -6.26 24.19
N HIS A 42 -2.25 -6.45 25.43
CA HIS A 42 -1.02 -5.87 25.95
C HIS A 42 0.22 -6.41 25.22
N ALA A 43 0.33 -7.73 25.02
CA ALA A 43 1.46 -8.33 24.31
C ALA A 43 1.53 -7.85 22.86
N ALA A 44 0.39 -7.82 22.16
CA ALA A 44 0.31 -7.29 20.80
C ALA A 44 0.69 -5.80 20.74
N ASN A 45 0.15 -4.97 21.63
CA ASN A 45 0.48 -3.55 21.68
C ASN A 45 1.95 -3.28 22.06
N ALA A 46 2.59 -4.16 22.84
CA ALA A 46 4.01 -4.06 23.19
C ALA A 46 4.93 -4.47 22.03
N LEU A 47 4.50 -5.42 21.20
CA LEU A 47 5.25 -5.86 20.02
C LEU A 47 5.04 -4.91 18.82
N HIS A 48 3.88 -4.28 18.71
CA HIS A 48 3.56 -3.38 17.62
C HIS A 48 4.26 -2.03 17.75
N VAL A 49 4.95 -1.60 16.70
CA VAL A 49 5.51 -0.25 16.62
C VAL A 49 4.49 0.70 16.04
N THR A 50 4.03 1.66 16.85
CA THR A 50 3.02 2.63 16.42
C THR A 50 3.51 3.51 15.28
N THR A 51 2.65 3.79 14.30
CA THR A 51 2.96 4.71 13.20
C THR A 51 3.25 6.12 13.73
N ARG A 52 4.37 6.68 13.25
CA ARG A 52 4.85 7.99 13.69
C ARG A 52 3.93 9.10 13.19
N ALA A 53 3.66 10.08 14.03
CA ALA A 53 2.80 11.22 13.68
C ALA A 53 3.35 12.05 12.49
N GLY A 54 4.67 11.98 12.21
CA GLY A 54 5.28 12.57 11.02
C GLY A 54 4.88 11.88 9.71
N VAL A 55 4.63 10.57 9.72
CA VAL A 55 4.12 9.83 8.54
C VAL A 55 2.72 10.31 8.21
N ILE A 56 1.86 10.44 9.23
CA ILE A 56 0.49 10.94 9.08
C ILE A 56 0.51 12.33 8.44
N ARG A 57 1.31 13.27 8.98
CA ARG A 57 1.46 14.62 8.41
C ARG A 57 1.96 14.62 6.97
N ARG A 58 2.87 13.71 6.63
CA ARG A 58 3.37 13.55 5.25
C ARG A 58 2.32 12.99 4.27
N ALA A 59 1.25 12.34 4.74
CA ALA A 59 0.17 11.97 3.85
C ALA A 59 -0.78 13.15 3.53
N LEU A 60 -1.00 14.07 4.48
CA LEU A 60 -2.07 15.10 4.44
C LEU A 60 -1.88 16.19 3.39
N LEU A 61 -2.65 16.22 2.31
CA LEU A 61 -2.52 17.23 1.24
C LEU A 61 -2.65 18.68 1.72
N VAL A 62 -3.29 18.91 2.86
CA VAL A 62 -3.43 20.23 3.49
C VAL A 62 -2.36 20.47 4.57
N ASN A 63 -1.98 21.74 4.75
CA ASN A 63 -1.08 22.18 5.82
C ASN A 63 -1.73 23.28 6.68
N PRO A 64 -1.23 23.53 7.90
CA PRO A 64 -1.53 24.77 8.62
C PRO A 64 -1.24 25.99 7.75
N GLY A 65 -2.14 26.97 7.73
CA GLY A 65 -2.09 28.16 6.87
C GLY A 65 -2.83 28.00 5.54
N ASP A 66 -3.18 26.78 5.11
CA ASP A 66 -3.98 26.57 3.90
C ASP A 66 -5.45 26.98 4.14
N ARG A 67 -6.12 27.46 3.09
CA ARG A 67 -7.59 27.54 3.09
C ARG A 67 -8.17 26.13 3.16
N TYR A 68 -9.22 25.99 3.95
CA TYR A 68 -9.92 24.72 4.05
C TYR A 68 -10.53 24.33 2.70
N ASP A 69 -10.20 23.12 2.25
CA ASP A 69 -10.75 22.51 1.05
C ASP A 69 -11.20 21.10 1.40
N SER A 70 -12.52 20.86 1.36
CA SER A 70 -13.11 19.55 1.67
C SER A 70 -12.64 18.46 0.71
N ALA A 71 -12.35 18.79 -0.56
CA ALA A 71 -11.86 17.81 -1.53
C ALA A 71 -10.45 17.35 -1.15
N ARG A 72 -9.54 18.30 -0.84
CA ARG A 72 -8.17 17.96 -0.38
C ARG A 72 -8.16 17.24 0.96
N VAL A 73 -9.10 17.54 1.86
CA VAL A 73 -9.27 16.80 3.13
C VAL A 73 -9.71 15.35 2.87
N ALA A 74 -10.72 15.14 2.01
CA ALA A 74 -11.17 13.80 1.65
C ALA A 74 -10.08 13.00 0.92
N GLU A 75 -9.30 13.64 0.05
CA GLU A 75 -8.15 13.03 -0.60
C GLU A 75 -7.01 12.72 0.37
N SER A 76 -6.76 13.57 1.36
CA SER A 76 -5.81 13.30 2.45
C SER A 76 -6.19 12.05 3.24
N GLU A 77 -7.49 11.88 3.52
CA GLU A 77 -8.01 10.71 4.19
C GLU A 77 -7.81 9.44 3.35
N ARG A 78 -8.07 9.51 2.03
CA ARG A 78 -7.78 8.41 1.10
C ARG A 78 -6.29 8.10 1.04
N ALA A 79 -5.43 9.12 1.00
CA ALA A 79 -3.98 8.96 1.00
C ALA A 79 -3.51 8.24 2.28
N LEU A 80 -4.04 8.60 3.45
CA LEU A 80 -3.76 7.88 4.71
C LEU A 80 -4.21 6.42 4.65
N ARG A 81 -5.41 6.13 4.13
CA ARG A 81 -5.90 4.75 3.97
C ARG A 81 -5.02 3.94 2.99
N SER A 82 -4.48 4.59 1.97
CA SER A 82 -3.57 3.96 0.99
C SER A 82 -2.19 3.59 1.54
N LEU A 83 -1.86 3.99 2.78
CA LEU A 83 -0.67 3.50 3.47
C LEU A 83 -0.85 2.07 4.00
N TYR A 84 -2.08 1.56 4.08
CA TYR A 84 -2.43 0.20 4.53
C TYR A 84 -1.91 -0.20 5.93
N VAL A 85 -1.40 0.75 6.72
CA VAL A 85 -0.96 0.54 8.12
C VAL A 85 -2.03 0.87 9.15
N PHE A 86 -3.15 1.44 8.73
CA PHE A 86 -4.24 1.86 9.62
C PHE A 86 -5.48 0.98 9.42
N SER A 87 -6.06 0.53 10.54
CA SER A 87 -7.37 -0.14 10.56
C SER A 87 -8.52 0.86 10.46
N ARG A 88 -8.31 2.10 10.95
CA ARG A 88 -9.28 3.19 10.90
C ARG A 88 -8.58 4.52 10.67
N VAL A 89 -9.17 5.33 9.80
CA VAL A 89 -8.77 6.72 9.56
C VAL A 89 -10.05 7.55 9.57
N ARG A 90 -10.03 8.68 10.30
CA ARG A 90 -11.07 9.71 10.26
C ARG A 90 -10.44 11.10 10.28
N MET A 91 -10.97 12.00 9.48
CA MET A 91 -10.57 13.40 9.47
C MET A 91 -11.80 14.28 9.72
N ASP A 92 -11.75 15.04 10.79
CA ASP A 92 -12.84 15.91 11.22
C ASP A 92 -12.32 17.35 11.40
N THR A 93 -13.23 18.31 11.38
CA THR A 93 -12.92 19.69 11.78
C THR A 93 -13.33 19.91 13.23
N THR A 94 -12.55 20.70 13.95
CA THR A 94 -12.84 21.11 15.32
C THR A 94 -12.41 22.57 15.51
N ARG A 95 -12.67 23.12 16.70
CA ARG A 95 -12.19 24.43 17.12
C ARG A 95 -11.18 24.29 18.24
N LEU A 96 -10.06 24.98 18.10
CA LEU A 96 -9.07 25.17 19.16
C LEU A 96 -8.96 26.68 19.36
N ASP A 97 -9.33 27.17 20.55
CA ASP A 97 -9.34 28.60 20.88
C ASP A 97 -10.10 29.47 19.86
N GLY A 98 -11.24 28.95 19.38
CA GLY A 98 -12.08 29.60 18.36
C GLY A 98 -11.57 29.49 16.92
N ARG A 99 -10.33 29.01 16.72
CA ARG A 99 -9.71 28.85 15.40
C ARG A 99 -10.01 27.49 14.79
N LEU A 100 -10.02 27.41 13.46
CA LEU A 100 -10.29 26.16 12.74
C LEU A 100 -9.10 25.22 12.91
N ALA A 101 -9.33 24.05 13.50
CA ALA A 101 -8.35 22.98 13.61
C ALA A 101 -8.84 21.74 12.85
N LEU A 102 -7.91 21.05 12.19
CA LEU A 102 -8.17 19.78 11.54
C LEU A 102 -7.71 18.65 12.46
N ARG A 103 -8.64 17.78 12.87
CA ARG A 103 -8.34 16.62 13.69
C ARG A 103 -8.19 15.39 12.81
N VAL A 104 -7.02 14.77 12.86
CA VAL A 104 -6.72 13.51 12.17
C VAL A 104 -6.64 12.41 13.21
N ALA A 105 -7.63 11.53 13.23
CA ALA A 105 -7.70 10.41 14.14
C ALA A 105 -7.42 9.11 13.38
N THR A 106 -6.38 8.40 13.78
CA THR A 106 -5.98 7.11 13.20
C THR A 106 -5.95 6.03 14.28
N THR A 107 -6.18 4.79 13.86
CA THR A 107 -5.94 3.59 14.65
C THR A 107 -5.09 2.67 13.81
N ASP A 108 -3.94 2.29 14.34
CA ASP A 108 -3.04 1.37 13.67
C ASP A 108 -3.72 0.01 13.45
N GLY A 109 -3.35 -0.66 12.37
CA GLY A 109 -3.62 -2.07 12.17
C GLY A 109 -2.37 -2.89 12.49
N TRP A 110 -2.56 -4.18 12.74
CA TRP A 110 -1.44 -5.11 12.82
C TRP A 110 -0.72 -5.19 11.46
N SER A 111 0.57 -4.87 11.42
CA SER A 111 1.35 -4.73 10.17
C SER A 111 2.23 -5.93 9.82
N THR A 112 2.54 -6.78 10.80
CA THR A 112 3.39 -7.97 10.60
C THR A 112 2.60 -9.15 10.05
N LYS A 113 2.95 -9.65 8.86
CA LYS A 113 2.21 -10.69 8.14
C LYS A 113 3.13 -11.87 7.83
N PRO A 114 3.04 -12.99 8.55
CA PRO A 114 3.73 -14.21 8.16
C PRO A 114 3.23 -14.69 6.79
N GLN A 115 4.14 -15.17 5.96
CA GLN A 115 3.85 -15.74 4.64
C GLN A 115 4.18 -17.21 4.70
N LEU A 116 3.19 -18.08 4.51
CA LEU A 116 3.36 -19.52 4.45
C LEU A 116 2.54 -20.06 3.28
N GLY A 117 3.11 -20.98 2.52
CA GLY A 117 2.42 -21.63 1.41
C GLY A 117 3.00 -23.00 1.13
N TYR A 118 2.14 -23.93 0.71
CA TYR A 118 2.51 -25.28 0.36
C TYR A 118 1.60 -25.77 -0.78
N SER A 119 2.18 -26.46 -1.75
CA SER A 119 1.47 -27.06 -2.87
C SER A 119 2.22 -28.31 -3.34
N ALA A 120 1.49 -29.33 -3.75
CA ALA A 120 2.05 -30.55 -4.33
C ALA A 120 1.21 -30.98 -5.54
N ALA A 121 1.87 -31.29 -6.65
CA ALA A 121 1.23 -31.74 -7.88
C ALA A 121 2.18 -32.65 -8.65
N GLY A 122 1.70 -33.80 -9.15
CA GLY A 122 2.51 -34.67 -10.02
C GLY A 122 3.78 -35.25 -9.38
N GLY A 123 3.88 -35.30 -8.04
CA GLY A 123 5.09 -35.71 -7.32
C GLY A 123 6.06 -34.56 -6.99
N ASP A 124 5.82 -33.39 -7.57
CA ASP A 124 6.56 -32.17 -7.31
C ASP A 124 5.98 -31.40 -6.11
N VAL A 125 6.85 -30.75 -5.34
CA VAL A 125 6.49 -29.97 -4.16
C VAL A 125 6.99 -28.54 -4.29
N THR A 126 6.11 -27.58 -3.98
CA THR A 126 6.44 -26.16 -3.86
C THR A 126 6.03 -25.67 -2.48
N TRP A 127 6.88 -24.88 -1.82
CA TRP A 127 6.54 -24.27 -0.55
C TRP A 127 7.22 -22.91 -0.40
N LEU A 128 6.62 -22.03 0.40
CA LEU A 128 7.21 -20.75 0.75
C LEU A 128 7.07 -20.47 2.24
N ALA A 129 8.04 -19.75 2.77
CA ALA A 129 8.04 -19.21 4.11
C ALA A 129 8.64 -17.81 4.12
N GLY A 130 8.04 -16.88 4.84
CA GLY A 130 8.50 -15.50 4.86
C GLY A 130 7.75 -14.62 5.84
N LEU A 131 8.09 -13.34 5.79
CA LEU A 131 7.52 -12.30 6.63
C LEU A 131 7.40 -11.01 5.82
N VAL A 132 6.30 -10.29 6.03
CA VAL A 132 6.11 -8.92 5.55
C VAL A 132 5.84 -8.03 6.75
N GLU A 133 6.56 -6.91 6.87
CA GLU A 133 6.32 -5.88 7.88
C GLU A 133 5.99 -4.56 7.18
N ASP A 134 4.73 -4.14 7.17
CA ASP A 134 4.27 -2.97 6.42
C ASP A 134 4.50 -1.62 7.12
N ASN A 135 4.83 -1.61 8.41
CA ASN A 135 5.03 -0.41 9.21
C ASN A 135 6.39 -0.42 9.90
N LEU A 136 7.45 -0.80 9.16
CA LEU A 136 8.81 -0.92 9.71
C LEU A 136 9.18 0.32 10.53
N LEU A 137 9.41 0.12 11.82
CA LEU A 137 9.79 1.16 12.79
C LEU A 137 8.80 2.36 12.86
N GLY A 138 7.52 2.13 12.52
CA GLY A 138 6.47 3.14 12.51
C GLY A 138 6.53 4.11 11.32
N THR A 139 7.20 3.74 10.23
CA THR A 139 7.45 4.64 9.09
C THR A 139 6.47 4.47 7.92
N ALA A 140 5.54 3.51 8.01
CA ALA A 140 4.77 2.98 6.88
C ALA A 140 5.64 2.50 5.70
N THR A 141 6.86 2.04 6.00
CA THR A 141 7.73 1.37 5.03
C THR A 141 7.50 -0.13 5.13
N SER A 142 7.32 -0.80 3.99
CA SER A 142 7.18 -2.25 3.91
C SER A 142 8.53 -2.91 3.68
N LEU A 143 8.83 -3.92 4.51
CA LEU A 143 9.96 -4.83 4.35
C LEU A 143 9.43 -6.24 4.12
N ILE A 144 9.88 -6.87 3.04
CA ILE A 144 9.43 -8.19 2.58
C ILE A 144 10.63 -9.12 2.59
N ALA A 145 10.55 -10.26 3.27
CA ALA A 145 11.56 -11.31 3.20
C ALA A 145 10.86 -12.65 3.00
N VAL A 146 11.02 -13.26 1.82
CA VAL A 146 10.33 -14.51 1.46
C VAL A 146 11.31 -15.48 0.85
N TYR A 147 11.32 -16.70 1.37
CA TYR A 147 11.98 -17.85 0.77
C TYR A 147 10.93 -18.73 0.09
N ASN A 148 11.21 -19.14 -1.15
CA ASN A 148 10.35 -19.98 -1.95
C ASN A 148 11.19 -21.14 -2.53
N HIS A 149 10.69 -22.36 -2.34
CA HIS A 149 11.23 -23.58 -2.90
C HIS A 149 10.27 -24.08 -3.97
N THR A 150 10.80 -24.35 -5.16
CA THR A 150 10.14 -25.03 -6.27
C THR A 150 10.99 -26.22 -6.68
N PRO A 151 10.46 -27.22 -7.41
CA PRO A 151 11.25 -28.36 -7.86
C PRO A 151 12.52 -27.97 -8.62
N ASP A 152 12.43 -26.91 -9.42
CA ASP A 152 13.53 -26.44 -10.27
C ASP A 152 14.51 -25.50 -9.57
N ARG A 153 14.08 -24.80 -8.50
CA ARG A 153 14.87 -23.70 -7.91
C ARG A 153 14.43 -23.26 -6.52
N ASN A 154 15.41 -22.72 -5.80
CA ASN A 154 15.18 -21.93 -4.58
C ASN A 154 15.30 -20.44 -4.90
N ILE A 155 14.41 -19.64 -4.32
CA ILE A 155 14.35 -18.20 -4.51
C ILE A 155 14.23 -17.54 -3.14
N PHE A 156 15.16 -16.65 -2.83
CA PHE A 156 15.05 -15.73 -1.72
C PHE A 156 14.79 -14.32 -2.24
N THR A 157 13.69 -13.70 -1.81
CA THR A 157 13.27 -12.37 -2.20
C THR A 157 13.30 -11.43 -1.00
N LEU A 158 13.99 -10.31 -1.16
CA LEU A 158 14.03 -9.18 -0.23
C LEU A 158 13.42 -7.95 -0.92
N GLY A 159 12.34 -7.40 -0.38
CA GLY A 159 11.66 -6.22 -0.89
C GLY A 159 11.68 -5.07 0.12
N TYR A 160 11.80 -3.85 -0.37
CA TYR A 160 11.73 -2.61 0.41
C TYR A 160 10.86 -1.59 -0.32
N VAL A 161 9.79 -1.13 0.32
CA VAL A 161 8.86 -0.14 -0.25
C VAL A 161 8.66 0.98 0.75
N SER A 162 9.10 2.19 0.40
CA SER A 162 8.91 3.38 1.22
C SER A 162 8.03 4.41 0.49
N PRO A 163 6.85 4.78 1.04
CA PRO A 163 6.00 5.83 0.47
C PRO A 163 6.56 7.25 0.66
N HIS A 164 7.54 7.41 1.57
CA HIS A 164 8.12 8.70 1.94
C HIS A 164 9.64 8.58 2.10
N PHE A 165 10.37 8.20 1.04
CA PHE A 165 11.77 7.77 1.13
C PHE A 165 12.72 8.88 1.63
N PHE A 166 12.86 9.99 0.88
CA PHE A 166 13.62 11.18 1.31
C PHE A 166 12.78 12.47 1.32
N SER A 167 11.59 12.42 0.72
CA SER A 167 10.63 13.52 0.68
C SER A 167 9.24 12.96 0.89
N ARG A 168 8.33 13.85 1.27
CA ARG A 168 6.91 13.59 1.48
C ARG A 168 6.19 13.00 0.25
N ARG A 169 6.71 13.19 -0.97
CA ARG A 169 6.08 12.73 -2.21
C ARG A 169 6.88 11.66 -2.96
N VAL A 170 8.09 11.36 -2.50
CA VAL A 170 8.97 10.45 -3.22
C VAL A 170 8.79 9.04 -2.68
N ARG A 171 8.35 8.16 -3.57
CA ARG A 171 8.23 6.73 -3.34
C ARG A 171 9.51 6.03 -3.81
N LEU A 172 9.96 5.07 -3.03
CA LEU A 172 10.98 4.10 -3.42
C LEU A 172 10.37 2.70 -3.36
N GLN A 173 10.68 1.89 -4.35
CA GLN A 173 10.48 0.45 -4.37
C GLN A 173 11.80 -0.18 -4.80
N ALA A 174 12.27 -1.16 -4.06
CA ALA A 174 13.42 -1.97 -4.41
C ALA A 174 13.10 -3.43 -4.12
N LEU A 175 13.42 -4.31 -5.05
CA LEU A 175 13.23 -5.74 -4.93
C LEU A 175 14.52 -6.44 -5.35
N TYR A 176 15.00 -7.34 -4.51
CA TYR A 176 16.14 -8.20 -4.81
C TYR A 176 15.69 -9.65 -4.71
N SER A 177 16.03 -10.46 -5.69
CA SER A 177 15.76 -11.89 -5.72
C SER A 177 17.04 -12.65 -6.03
N ALA A 178 17.49 -13.46 -5.07
CA ALA A 178 18.56 -14.43 -5.26
C ALA A 178 17.93 -15.80 -5.57
N LYS A 179 18.29 -16.36 -6.71
CA LYS A 179 17.81 -17.66 -7.20
C LYS A 179 19.01 -18.61 -7.31
N THR A 180 18.77 -19.91 -7.31
CA THR A 180 19.84 -20.90 -7.56
C THR A 180 20.49 -20.74 -8.93
N ASP A 181 19.76 -20.21 -9.92
CA ASP A 181 20.19 -20.01 -11.31
C ASP A 181 20.56 -18.55 -11.64
N GLY A 182 20.58 -17.65 -10.64
CA GLY A 182 20.91 -16.26 -10.88
C GLY A 182 20.42 -15.28 -9.84
N LYS A 183 20.52 -13.99 -10.16
CA LYS A 183 20.05 -12.90 -9.31
C LYS A 183 19.36 -11.84 -10.14
N ARG A 184 18.39 -11.18 -9.54
CA ARG A 184 17.64 -10.07 -10.14
C ARG A 184 17.42 -8.98 -9.11
N GLY A 185 17.62 -7.74 -9.52
CA GLY A 185 17.25 -6.54 -8.79
C GLY A 185 16.33 -5.68 -9.65
N ASP A 186 15.24 -5.20 -9.06
CA ASP A 186 14.31 -4.26 -9.67
C ASP A 186 14.20 -3.04 -8.75
N TRP A 187 14.09 -1.84 -9.32
CA TRP A 187 13.86 -0.63 -8.54
C TRP A 187 12.93 0.32 -9.25
N LEU A 188 12.24 1.15 -8.47
CA LEU A 188 11.48 2.30 -8.93
C LEU A 188 11.61 3.40 -7.89
N VAL A 189 12.00 4.60 -8.32
CA VAL A 189 12.02 5.81 -7.49
C VAL A 189 11.31 6.95 -8.22
N GLY A 190 10.48 7.69 -7.51
CA GLY A 190 9.78 8.80 -8.16
C GLY A 190 8.67 9.44 -7.35
N VAL A 191 8.04 10.43 -7.96
CA VAL A 191 6.84 11.11 -7.45
C VAL A 191 5.64 10.62 -8.26
N PRO A 192 4.69 9.88 -7.66
CA PRO A 192 3.46 9.48 -8.34
C PRO A 192 2.46 10.65 -8.38
N PHE A 193 1.35 10.48 -9.09
CA PHE A 193 0.18 11.33 -8.89
C PHE A 193 -0.36 11.12 -7.48
N TYR A 194 -0.14 12.10 -6.60
CA TYR A 194 -0.43 12.00 -5.17
C TYR A 194 -1.73 12.69 -4.74
N GLU A 195 -2.37 13.42 -5.65
CA GLU A 195 -3.66 14.10 -5.49
C GLU A 195 -4.34 14.20 -6.85
N THR A 196 -5.67 14.40 -6.90
CA THR A 196 -6.41 14.45 -8.17
C THR A 196 -5.96 15.62 -9.05
N ALA A 197 -5.54 16.73 -8.44
CA ALA A 197 -5.06 17.93 -9.12
C ALA A 197 -3.57 17.88 -9.51
N ALA A 198 -2.85 16.79 -9.20
CA ALA A 198 -1.42 16.70 -9.47
C ALA A 198 -1.15 16.81 -10.97
N ARG A 199 -0.40 17.83 -11.37
CA ARG A 199 -0.10 18.11 -12.79
C ARG A 199 0.98 17.21 -13.37
N HIS A 200 1.90 16.76 -12.52
CA HIS A 200 3.09 16.04 -12.93
C HIS A 200 3.33 14.85 -12.03
N ALA A 201 3.81 13.78 -12.65
CA ALA A 201 4.40 12.62 -12.00
C ALA A 201 5.68 12.28 -12.77
N LEU A 202 6.66 11.75 -12.06
CA LEU A 202 7.90 11.28 -12.66
C LEU A 202 8.39 10.07 -11.88
N SER A 203 8.67 8.99 -12.58
CA SER A 203 9.32 7.81 -12.02
C SER A 203 10.47 7.38 -12.90
N ILE A 204 11.52 6.89 -12.23
CA ILE A 204 12.64 6.20 -12.85
C ILE A 204 12.60 4.79 -12.30
N ASP A 205 12.53 3.81 -13.19
CA ASP A 205 12.61 2.40 -12.87
C ASP A 205 13.75 1.73 -13.64
N GLY A 206 14.10 0.53 -13.21
CA GLY A 206 15.13 -0.25 -13.85
C GLY A 206 15.22 -1.65 -13.28
N GLN A 207 15.94 -2.48 -14.02
CA GLN A 207 16.19 -3.87 -13.66
C GLN A 207 17.64 -4.21 -13.97
N ALA A 208 18.25 -4.99 -13.09
CA ALA A 208 19.52 -5.65 -13.32
C ALA A 208 19.36 -7.14 -13.03
N ALA A 209 19.66 -8.00 -14.01
CA ALA A 209 19.52 -9.44 -13.85
C ALA A 209 20.72 -10.19 -14.43
N SER A 210 21.10 -11.26 -13.75
CA SER A 210 22.08 -12.24 -14.17
C SER A 210 21.49 -13.60 -13.84
N GLU A 211 20.64 -14.11 -14.73
CA GLU A 211 19.91 -15.36 -14.54
C GLU A 211 19.72 -16.08 -15.87
N ARG A 212 19.62 -17.41 -15.84
CA ARG A 212 19.24 -18.18 -17.04
C ARG A 212 17.74 -17.98 -17.29
N VAL A 213 17.40 -17.47 -18.47
CA VAL A 213 16.01 -17.47 -18.93
C VAL A 213 15.66 -18.88 -19.36
N LEU A 214 14.83 -19.57 -18.58
CA LEU A 214 14.23 -20.83 -19.01
C LEU A 214 13.26 -20.51 -20.14
N ALA A 215 13.67 -20.74 -21.39
CA ALA A 215 12.73 -20.82 -22.49
C ALA A 215 11.93 -22.11 -22.28
N SER A 216 10.66 -21.99 -21.90
CA SER A 216 9.73 -23.10 -22.00
C SER A 216 9.58 -23.44 -23.48
N GLY A 217 10.36 -24.42 -23.92
CA GLY A 217 10.28 -24.98 -25.26
C GLY A 217 8.96 -25.74 -25.41
N ALA A 218 7.86 -25.03 -25.62
CA ALA A 218 6.74 -25.60 -26.34
C ALA A 218 7.27 -25.94 -27.74
N ARG A 219 7.70 -27.19 -27.94
CA ARG A 219 7.96 -27.72 -29.28
C ARG A 219 6.64 -27.75 -30.02
N CYS A 220 6.27 -26.63 -30.64
CA CYS A 220 5.36 -26.66 -31.77
C CYS A 220 6.10 -27.35 -32.91
N GLY A 221 5.86 -28.66 -33.07
CA GLY A 221 6.25 -29.36 -34.28
C GLY A 221 5.61 -28.66 -35.47
N SER A 222 6.41 -28.04 -36.32
CA SER A 222 5.94 -27.47 -37.59
C SER A 222 5.60 -28.61 -38.54
N ALA A 223 4.35 -29.07 -38.53
CA ALA A 223 3.82 -29.81 -39.66
C ALA A 223 3.55 -28.79 -40.78
N SER A 224 4.42 -28.77 -41.80
CA SER A 224 4.15 -28.06 -43.05
C SER A 224 2.88 -28.64 -43.69
N PRO A 225 1.86 -27.83 -44.00
CA PRO A 225 0.68 -28.34 -44.69
C PRO A 225 1.01 -28.58 -46.18
N PRO A 226 0.54 -29.67 -46.80
CA PRO A 226 0.59 -29.78 -48.25
C PRO A 226 -0.33 -28.74 -48.88
N ALA A 227 0.13 -28.11 -49.95
CA ALA A 227 -0.61 -27.10 -50.69
C ALA A 227 -1.82 -27.73 -51.40
N SER A 228 -3.04 -27.42 -50.96
CA SER A 228 -4.21 -27.21 -51.84
C SER A 228 -5.52 -26.90 -51.08
N ARG A 229 -5.93 -25.62 -51.20
CA ARG A 229 -7.30 -25.03 -51.21
C ARG A 229 -8.30 -25.25 -50.04
N PRO A 230 -9.24 -24.30 -49.86
CA PRO A 230 -9.75 -23.92 -48.54
C PRO A 230 -11.12 -24.52 -48.26
N THR A 231 -11.37 -24.95 -47.02
CA THR A 231 -12.66 -24.74 -46.32
C THR A 231 -12.59 -25.20 -44.87
N ARG A 232 -13.26 -24.41 -44.01
CA ARG A 232 -13.66 -24.66 -42.61
C ARG A 232 -12.61 -24.56 -41.50
N ARG A 233 -12.99 -23.73 -40.51
CA ARG A 233 -12.45 -23.54 -39.15
C ARG A 233 -11.70 -24.75 -38.62
N ALA A 234 -10.40 -24.59 -38.34
CA ALA A 234 -9.67 -25.43 -37.41
C ALA A 234 -9.70 -24.77 -36.02
N GLY A 235 -10.36 -25.43 -35.08
CA GLY A 235 -10.25 -25.10 -33.66
C GLY A 235 -8.89 -25.57 -33.14
N THR A 236 -8.26 -24.74 -32.32
CA THR A 236 -7.04 -25.08 -31.61
C THR A 236 -7.42 -26.00 -30.44
N THR A 237 -7.27 -27.31 -30.60
CA THR A 237 -7.24 -28.24 -29.46
C THR A 237 -5.80 -28.36 -28.99
N CYS A 238 -5.51 -27.76 -27.84
CA CYS A 238 -4.33 -28.08 -27.05
C CYS A 238 -4.73 -29.19 -26.08
N ASP A 239 -4.26 -30.42 -26.31
CA ASP A 239 -4.32 -31.47 -25.29
C ASP A 239 -3.18 -31.24 -24.29
N SER A 240 -3.55 -31.22 -23.01
CA SER A 240 -2.66 -31.17 -21.86
C SER A 240 -2.23 -32.59 -21.49
N GLY A 241 -0.97 -32.92 -21.78
CA GLY A 241 -0.25 -34.05 -21.19
C GLY A 241 0.71 -33.57 -20.11
#